data_AF-A0A401IMT4-F1
#
_entry.id   AF-A0A401IMT4-F1
#
_cell.length_a   1.000
_cell.length_b   1.000
_cell.length_c   1.000
_cell.angle_alpha   90.00
_cell.angle_beta   90.00
_cell.angle_gamma   90.00
#
_symmetry.space_group_name_H-M   'P 1'
#
loop_
_entity.id
_entity.type
_entity.pdbx_description
1 polymer ?
#
loop_
_entity_poly.entity_id
_entity_poly.type
_entity_poly.pdbx_seq_one_letter_code
_entity_poly.pdbx_strand_id
1 'polypeptide(L)'
;MDLHIMRPECGIGLHRHRDNQEIFFMIDGRGLMVVGDWAKFPNRERCFEIRTLQAGHFAMLKGGNLHGLMNVTDENASLFMFGGYD
;
A
#
# COMPACT_ATOMS: atom_id res chain seq x y z
N MET A 1 -1.67 -10.74 9.70
CA MET A 1 -2.63 -9.86 10.39
C MET A 1 -1.85 -9.26 11.52
N ASP A 2 -1.69 -7.95 11.44
CA ASP A 2 -0.67 -7.26 12.20
C ASP A 2 -0.99 -5.77 12.21
N LEU A 3 -0.72 -5.16 13.35
CA LEU A 3 -0.78 -3.72 13.53
C LEU A 3 0.64 -3.17 13.39
N HIS A 4 0.83 -2.31 12.40
CA HIS A 4 2.07 -1.60 12.15
C HIS A 4 1.96 -0.17 12.64
N ILE A 5 2.96 0.27 13.42
CA ILE A 5 3.19 1.68 13.69
C ILE A 5 4.15 2.19 12.61
N MET A 6 3.61 2.97 11.68
CA MET A 6 4.40 3.66 10.67
C MET A 6 4.99 4.93 11.28
N ARG A 7 6.27 4.89 11.66
CA ARG A 7 7.00 6.09 12.13
C ARG A 7 7.05 7.19 11.05
N PRO A 8 7.33 8.44 11.44
CA PRO A 8 7.61 9.51 10.49
C PRO A 8 8.60 9.07 9.42
N GLU A 9 8.33 9.48 8.18
CA GLU A 9 9.18 9.25 7.00
C GLU A 9 9.48 7.77 6.68
N CYS A 10 8.79 6.81 7.29
CA CYS A 10 8.95 5.40 6.98
C CYS A 10 8.03 4.96 5.83
N GLY A 11 8.36 3.83 5.20
CA GLY A 11 7.52 3.28 4.15
C GLY A 11 7.58 1.77 4.09
N ILE A 12 6.47 1.20 3.65
CA ILE A 12 6.42 -0.15 3.09
C ILE A 12 6.79 0.02 1.62
N GLY A 13 7.94 -0.54 1.25
CA GLY A 13 8.56 -0.36 -0.05
C GLY A 13 7.70 -0.80 -1.22
N LEU A 14 8.08 -0.39 -2.42
CA LEU A 14 7.40 -0.78 -3.66
C LEU A 14 7.62 -2.27 -3.94
N HIS A 15 6.55 -3.06 -3.92
CA HIS A 15 6.61 -4.50 -4.17
C HIS A 15 5.30 -5.03 -4.74
N ARG A 16 5.27 -6.35 -4.99
CA ARG A 16 4.06 -7.09 -5.33
C ARG A 16 4.08 -8.46 -4.69
N HIS A 17 2.90 -8.97 -4.40
CA HIS A 17 2.68 -10.39 -4.15
C HIS A 17 2.34 -11.10 -5.46
N ARG A 18 2.69 -12.38 -5.61
CA ARG A 18 2.42 -13.12 -6.85
C ARG A 18 0.93 -13.44 -6.99
N ASP A 19 0.35 -13.97 -5.93
CA ASP A 19 -0.97 -14.58 -5.86
C ASP A 19 -1.74 -14.16 -4.60
N ASN A 20 -1.03 -13.86 -3.52
CA ASN A 20 -1.64 -13.46 -2.26
C ASN A 20 -2.24 -12.06 -2.34
N GLN A 21 -3.40 -11.90 -1.70
CA GLN A 21 -4.07 -10.62 -1.53
C GLN A 21 -3.64 -10.00 -0.20
N GLU A 22 -3.59 -8.68 -0.20
CA GLU A 22 -3.32 -7.90 0.98
C GLU A 22 -4.33 -6.75 1.10
N ILE A 23 -4.64 -6.34 2.32
CA ILE A 23 -5.46 -5.16 2.58
C ILE A 23 -4.70 -4.25 3.53
N PHE A 24 -4.58 -2.99 3.14
CA PHE A 24 -4.12 -1.91 4.00
C PHE A 24 -5.32 -1.18 4.58
N PHE A 25 -5.45 -1.16 5.90
CA PHE A 25 -6.43 -0.36 6.61
C PHE A 25 -5.74 0.71 7.44
N MET A 26 -5.89 1.98 7.06
CA MET A 26 -5.36 3.08 7.86
C MET A 26 -6.29 3.33 9.05
N ILE A 27 -5.84 2.97 10.25
CA ILE A 27 -6.58 3.17 11.49
C ILE A 27 -6.53 4.65 11.88
N ASP A 28 -5.33 5.22 11.85
CA ASP A 28 -5.07 6.59 12.27
C ASP A 28 -3.90 7.19 11.48
N GLY A 29 -3.95 8.50 11.23
CA GLY A 29 -2.98 9.22 10.40
C GLY A 29 -3.28 9.13 8.89
N ARG A 30 -2.24 9.34 8.08
CA ARG A 30 -2.32 9.30 6.62
C ARG A 30 -0.99 8.89 5.98
N GLY A 31 -1.06 8.30 4.79
CA GLY A 31 0.13 7.96 4.01
C GLY A 31 -0.07 8.22 2.51
N LEU A 32 1.03 8.44 1.80
CA LEU A 32 1.05 8.51 0.35
C LEU A 32 1.20 7.09 -0.20
N MET A 33 0.23 6.65 -0.97
CA MET A 33 0.14 5.30 -1.50
C MET A 33 0.33 5.32 -3.01
N VAL A 34 1.10 4.36 -3.52
CA VAL A 34 1.17 4.05 -4.95
C VAL A 34 0.55 2.68 -5.16
N VAL A 35 -0.30 2.55 -6.16
CA VAL A 35 -0.79 1.25 -6.65
C VAL A 35 -0.78 1.22 -8.18
N GLY A 36 -0.66 0.05 -8.78
CA GLY A 36 -0.81 -0.08 -10.23
C GLY A 36 -0.18 -1.32 -10.81
N ASP A 37 0.22 -1.20 -12.07
CA ASP A 37 0.77 -2.31 -12.83
C ASP A 37 2.21 -2.61 -12.48
N TRP A 38 2.49 -3.87 -12.11
CA TRP A 38 3.86 -4.36 -12.07
C TRP A 38 4.40 -4.62 -13.48
N ALA A 39 3.64 -5.40 -14.26
CA ALA A 39 4.05 -5.89 -15.57
C ALA A 39 3.68 -4.90 -16.70
N LYS A 40 4.47 -4.91 -17.77
CA LYS A 40 4.10 -4.26 -19.03
C LYS A 40 3.17 -5.19 -19.82
N PHE A 41 2.07 -4.65 -20.34
CA PHE A 41 1.15 -5.38 -21.21
C PHE A 41 1.38 -4.99 -22.68
N PRO A 42 1.14 -5.89 -23.66
CA PRO A 42 1.35 -5.59 -25.08
C PRO A 42 0.37 -4.54 -25.63
N ASN A 43 -0.80 -4.41 -25.02
CA ASN A 43 -1.94 -3.64 -25.54
C ASN A 43 -2.21 -2.33 -24.78
N ARG A 44 -1.40 -2.00 -23.77
CA ARG A 44 -1.54 -0.74 -23.02
C ARG A 44 -0.27 -0.39 -22.26
N GLU A 45 -0.11 0.90 -22.00
CA GLU A 45 0.92 1.39 -21.09
C GLU A 45 0.63 0.98 -19.64
N ARG A 46 1.69 0.96 -18.82
CA ARG A 46 1.55 0.78 -17.38
C ARG A 46 0.88 2.00 -16.78
N CYS A 47 -0.07 1.75 -15.90
CA CYS A 47 -0.80 2.78 -15.18
C CYS A 47 -0.51 2.66 -13.70
N PHE A 48 -0.30 3.82 -13.08
CA PHE A 48 -0.11 3.96 -11.64
C PHE A 48 -1.08 5.01 -11.11
N GLU A 49 -1.62 4.74 -9.94
CA GLU A 49 -2.39 5.68 -9.15
C GLU A 49 -1.57 6.07 -7.94
N ILE A 50 -1.45 7.38 -7.71
CA ILE A 50 -0.92 7.94 -6.48
C ILE A 50 -2.10 8.53 -5.71
N ARG A 51 -2.29 8.12 -4.47
CA ARG A 51 -3.39 8.58 -3.62
C ARG A 51 -2.96 8.74 -2.17
N THR A 52 -3.70 9.57 -1.43
CA THR A 52 -3.57 9.63 0.02
C THR A 52 -4.49 8.59 0.65
N LEU A 53 -3.91 7.65 1.40
CA LEU A 53 -4.65 6.74 2.27
C LEU A 53 -4.84 7.43 3.63
N GLN A 54 -6.09 7.74 3.99
CA GLN A 54 -6.45 8.47 5.21
C GLN A 54 -7.06 7.53 6.25
N ALA A 55 -7.06 7.92 7.51
CA ALA A 55 -7.76 7.20 8.57
C ALA A 55 -9.20 6.81 8.16
N GLY A 56 -9.56 5.54 8.38
CA GLY A 56 -10.83 4.96 7.95
C GLY A 56 -10.82 4.35 6.54
N HIS A 57 -9.80 4.62 5.71
CA HIS A 57 -9.72 4.07 4.35
C HIS A 57 -9.13 2.65 4.35
N PHE A 58 -9.69 1.81 3.49
CA PHE A 58 -9.14 0.50 3.13
C PHE A 58 -8.68 0.50 1.67
N ALA A 59 -7.50 -0.04 1.40
CA ALA A 59 -7.02 -0.31 0.06
C ALA A 59 -6.81 -1.82 -0.13
N MET A 60 -7.50 -2.38 -1.13
CA MET A 60 -7.32 -3.76 -1.53
C MET A 60 -6.16 -3.89 -2.52
N LEU A 61 -5.21 -4.75 -2.20
CA LEU A 61 -4.01 -5.02 -2.95
C LEU A 61 -4.15 -6.41 -3.59
N LYS A 62 -4.52 -6.43 -4.87
CA LYS A 62 -4.69 -7.67 -5.61
C LYS A 62 -3.33 -8.30 -5.91
N GLY A 63 -3.27 -9.62 -5.87
CA GLY A 63 -2.11 -10.38 -6.32
C GLY A 63 -1.70 -9.95 -7.73
N GLY A 64 -0.39 -9.74 -7.93
CA GLY A 64 0.21 -9.26 -9.16
C GLY A 64 0.33 -7.74 -9.31
N ASN A 65 -0.39 -6.94 -8.51
CA ASN A 65 -0.32 -5.48 -8.59
C ASN A 65 0.87 -4.93 -7.80
N LEU A 66 1.55 -3.93 -8.37
CA LEU A 66 2.53 -3.13 -7.65
C LEU A 66 1.81 -2.28 -6.60
N HIS A 67 2.38 -2.19 -5.41
CA HIS A 67 1.93 -1.26 -4.39
C HIS A 67 3.05 -0.84 -3.45
N GLY A 68 2.85 0.28 -2.76
CA GLY A 68 3.68 0.76 -1.67
C GLY A 68 2.96 1.88 -0.92
N LEU A 69 3.38 2.13 0.32
CA LEU A 69 2.79 3.13 1.19
C LEU A 69 3.88 3.80 2.02
N MET A 70 3.92 5.13 1.99
CA MET A 70 4.85 5.93 2.77
C MET A 70 4.10 6.82 3.76
N ASN A 71 4.51 6.80 5.01
CA ASN A 71 4.15 7.85 5.95
C ASN A 71 5.06 9.07 5.66
N VAL A 72 4.49 10.09 5.02
CA VAL A 72 5.19 11.32 4.62
C VAL A 72 5.03 12.46 5.64
N THR A 73 4.49 12.15 6.83
CA THR A 73 4.29 13.14 7.90
C THR A 73 5.39 13.04 8.96
N ASP A 74 5.37 14.00 9.88
CA ASP A 74 6.19 14.09 11.09
C ASP A 74 5.54 13.41 12.31
N GLU A 75 4.41 12.73 12.12
CA GLU A 75 3.66 12.01 13.15
C GLU A 75 3.64 10.50 12.86
N ASN A 76 3.42 9.67 13.89
CA ASN A 76 3.18 8.25 13.67
C ASN A 76 1.82 8.04 12.98
N ALA A 77 1.73 7.02 12.12
CA ALA A 77 0.46 6.50 11.62
C ALA A 77 0.26 5.04 12.07
N SER A 78 -0.99 4.62 12.16
CA SER A 78 -1.36 3.25 12.55
C SER A 78 -2.00 2.54 11.37
N LEU A 79 -1.32 1.50 10.87
CA LEU A 79 -1.76 0.71 9.73
C LEU A 79 -2.05 -0.71 10.18
N PHE A 80 -3.27 -1.19 9.93
CA PHE A 80 -3.61 -2.60 10.13
C PHE A 80 -3.58 -3.32 8.79
N MET A 81 -2.83 -4.42 8.72
CA MET A 81 -2.68 -5.19 7.48
C MET A 81 -3.30 -6.58 7.60
N PHE A 82 -3.94 -7.03 6.52
CA PHE A 82 -4.51 -8.36 6.37
C PHE A 82 -3.85 -9.04 5.18
N GLY A 83 -3.34 -10.27 5.34
CA GLY A 83 -2.63 -10.99 4.27
C GLY A 83 -1.15 -10.64 4.21
N GLY A 84 -0.58 -10.61 3.00
CA GLY A 84 0.79 -10.12 2.75
C GLY A 84 1.94 -11.11 2.97
N TYR A 85 1.66 -12.36 3.34
CA TYR A 85 2.69 -13.41 3.34
C TYR A 85 2.83 -13.95 1.91
N ASP A 86 4.05 -14.17 1.43
CA ASP A 86 4.32 -14.93 0.20
C ASP A 86 4.44 -16.42 0.50
#